data_AF-A0A9W9MZC8-F1
#
_entry.id   AF-A0A9W9MZC8-F1
#
_cell.length_a   1.000
_cell.length_b   1.000
_cell.length_c   1.000
_cell.angle_alpha   90.00
_cell.angle_beta   90.00
_cell.angle_gamma   90.00
#
_symmetry.space_group_name_H-M   'P 1'
#
loop_
_entity.id
_entity.type
_entity.pdbx_description
1 polymer ?
#
loop_
_entity_poly.entity_id
_entity_poly.type
_entity_poly.pdbx_seq_one_letter_code
_entity_poly.pdbx_strand_id
1 'polypeptide(L)'
;MAWWDSSAPGWAENLMPIYTQEIIEFRLELATQIDILINHPGHQKLVSGKLMWTARSMRKIKTLASDISVYLPHHEFVAGARPGFYQTTFPRLCDFIENSLIELSGTLLDYPESEGSVACRLQDMLDSM
;
A
#
# COMPACT_ATOMS: atom_id res chain seq x y z
N MET A 1 -16.95 7.53 6.45
CA MET A 1 -18.02 6.59 6.06
C MET A 1 -17.34 5.25 5.84
N ALA A 2 -17.70 4.22 6.61
CA ALA A 2 -17.17 2.87 6.40
C ALA A 2 -17.48 2.46 4.95
N TRP A 3 -16.48 1.93 4.24
CA TRP A 3 -16.64 1.55 2.83
C TRP A 3 -17.21 0.11 2.69
N TRP A 4 -17.39 -0.58 3.80
CA TRP A 4 -18.05 -1.89 3.91
C TRP A 4 -19.42 -1.75 4.58
N ASP A 5 -20.32 -2.68 4.25
CA ASP A 5 -21.66 -2.74 4.83
C ASP A 5 -21.64 -3.49 6.17
N SER A 6 -21.57 -2.74 7.27
CA SER A 6 -21.62 -3.31 8.63
C SER A 6 -22.99 -3.88 9.01
N SER A 7 -23.99 -3.78 8.14
CA SER A 7 -25.31 -4.42 8.32
C SER A 7 -25.36 -5.86 7.77
N ALA A 8 -24.36 -6.27 6.97
CA ALA A 8 -24.28 -7.62 6.43
C ALA A 8 -23.83 -8.63 7.51
N PRO A 9 -24.50 -9.78 7.70
CA PRO A 9 -24.04 -10.81 8.64
C PRO A 9 -22.61 -11.27 8.33
N GLY A 10 -21.76 -11.41 9.37
CA GLY A 10 -20.38 -11.86 9.21
C GLY A 10 -19.43 -10.86 8.55
N TRP A 11 -19.82 -9.59 8.36
CA TRP A 11 -18.98 -8.59 7.69
C TRP A 11 -17.57 -8.44 8.30
N ALA A 12 -17.45 -8.57 9.63
CA ALA A 12 -16.17 -8.45 10.33
C ALA A 12 -15.21 -9.61 9.98
N GLU A 13 -15.75 -10.80 9.72
CA GLU A 13 -14.97 -11.99 9.32
C GLU A 13 -14.34 -11.80 7.93
N ASN A 14 -14.95 -10.96 7.08
CA ASN A 14 -14.44 -10.64 5.75
C ASN A 14 -13.31 -9.60 5.77
N LEU A 15 -13.07 -8.88 6.87
CA LEU A 15 -12.04 -7.83 6.92
C LEU A 15 -10.63 -8.40 6.66
N MET A 16 -10.31 -9.55 7.25
CA MET A 16 -8.99 -10.18 7.10
C MET A 16 -8.72 -10.71 5.68
N PRO A 17 -9.63 -11.49 5.06
CA PRO A 17 -9.49 -11.89 3.65
C PRO A 17 -9.31 -10.69 2.72
N ILE A 18 -10.11 -9.65 2.90
CA ILE A 18 -10.04 -8.43 2.10
C ILE A 18 -8.71 -7.71 2.31
N TYR A 19 -8.27 -7.52 3.56
CA TYR A 19 -6.95 -6.93 3.86
C TYR A 19 -5.80 -7.69 3.19
N THR A 20 -5.85 -9.01 3.27
CA THR A 20 -4.83 -9.89 2.67
C THR A 20 -4.80 -9.70 1.16
N GLN A 21 -5.96 -9.70 0.51
CA GLN A 21 -6.07 -9.45 -0.92
C GLN A 21 -5.50 -8.08 -1.31
N GLU A 22 -5.90 -7.02 -0.61
CA GLU A 22 -5.44 -5.66 -0.92
C GLU A 22 -3.92 -5.50 -0.77
N ILE A 23 -3.31 -6.12 0.26
CA ILE A 23 -1.86 -6.12 0.43
C ILE A 23 -1.16 -6.87 -0.71
N ILE A 24 -1.69 -8.04 -1.12
CA ILE A 24 -1.12 -8.82 -2.21
C ILE A 24 -1.20 -8.04 -3.53
N GLU A 25 -2.36 -7.48 -3.84
CA GLU A 25 -2.57 -6.66 -5.05
C GLU A 25 -1.66 -5.42 -5.05
N PHE A 26 -1.52 -4.75 -3.90
CA PHE A 26 -0.60 -3.61 -3.76
C PHE A 26 0.85 -4.00 -4.06
N ARG A 27 1.34 -5.12 -3.48
CA ARG A 27 2.71 -5.60 -3.69
C ARG A 27 2.94 -6.02 -5.14
N LEU A 28 1.99 -6.71 -5.76
CA LEU A 28 2.07 -7.13 -7.16
C LEU A 28 2.08 -5.94 -8.12
N GLU A 29 1.26 -4.93 -7.87
CA GLU A 29 1.24 -3.71 -8.69
C GLU A 29 2.58 -2.97 -8.58
N LEU A 30 3.14 -2.83 -7.37
CA LEU A 30 4.48 -2.24 -7.19
C LEU A 30 5.56 -3.01 -7.92
N ALA A 31 5.60 -4.35 -7.76
CA ALA A 31 6.57 -5.20 -8.45
C ALA A 31 6.47 -5.06 -9.97
N THR A 32 5.25 -4.96 -10.50
CA THR A 32 5.01 -4.73 -11.93
C THR A 32 5.56 -3.39 -12.39
N GLN A 33 5.37 -2.33 -11.60
CA GLN A 33 5.90 -1.01 -11.94
C GLN A 33 7.44 -0.96 -11.89
N ILE A 34 8.06 -1.65 -10.93
CA ILE A 34 9.52 -1.81 -10.84
C ILE A 34 10.05 -2.52 -12.09
N ASP A 35 9.44 -3.64 -12.48
CA ASP A 35 9.82 -4.40 -13.67
C ASP A 35 9.75 -3.54 -14.94
N ILE A 36 8.68 -2.74 -15.10
CA ILE A 36 8.53 -1.82 -16.24
C ILE A 36 9.66 -0.78 -16.26
N LEU A 37 9.99 -0.17 -15.12
CA LEU A 37 11.07 0.82 -15.06
C LEU A 37 12.44 0.23 -15.41
N ILE A 38 12.70 -1.02 -15.02
CA ILE A 38 14.00 -1.68 -15.26
C ILE A 38 14.10 -2.19 -16.70
N ASN A 39 13.05 -2.85 -17.20
CA ASN A 39 13.12 -3.62 -18.44
C ASN A 39 12.51 -2.90 -19.66
N HIS A 40 11.76 -1.83 -19.44
CA HIS A 40 11.01 -1.12 -20.49
C HIS A 40 11.21 0.41 -20.41
N PRO A 41 12.42 0.93 -20.69
CA PRO A 41 12.73 2.36 -20.58
C PRO A 41 11.81 3.22 -21.44
N GLY A 42 11.48 4.42 -20.96
CA GLY A 42 10.60 5.36 -21.64
C GLY A 42 9.11 5.23 -21.28
N HIS A 43 8.72 4.28 -20.43
CA HIS A 43 7.34 4.09 -19.96
C HIS A 43 7.02 4.85 -18.66
N GLN A 44 7.94 5.66 -18.15
CA GLN A 44 7.78 6.54 -16.98
C GLN A 44 6.44 7.26 -16.82
N LYS A 45 5.82 7.78 -17.89
CA LYS A 45 4.51 8.45 -17.77
C LYS A 45 3.39 7.48 -17.38
N LEU A 46 3.42 6.26 -17.92
CA LEU A 46 2.49 5.19 -17.57
C LEU A 46 2.72 4.77 -16.12
N VAL A 47 3.99 4.53 -15.76
CA VAL A 47 4.38 4.12 -14.41
C VAL A 47 3.98 5.18 -13.38
N SER A 48 4.28 6.46 -13.62
CA SER A 48 3.89 7.58 -12.78
C SER A 48 2.37 7.59 -12.50
N GLY A 49 1.56 7.43 -13.55
CA GLY A 49 0.11 7.33 -13.40
C GLY A 49 -0.30 6.14 -12.53
N LYS A 50 0.34 4.98 -12.70
CA LYS A 50 0.09 3.78 -11.90
C LYS A 50 0.49 3.95 -10.44
N LEU A 51 1.66 4.52 -10.15
CA LEU A 51 2.11 4.81 -8.79
C LEU A 51 1.13 5.72 -8.04
N MET A 52 0.55 6.71 -8.71
CA MET A 52 -0.50 7.57 -8.13
C MET A 52 -1.78 6.79 -7.76
N TRP A 53 -2.17 5.80 -8.56
CA TRP A 53 -3.29 4.92 -8.24
C TRP A 53 -2.94 3.96 -7.09
N THR A 54 -1.75 3.36 -7.13
CA THR A 54 -1.24 2.48 -6.06
C THR A 54 -1.16 3.22 -4.73
N ALA A 55 -0.70 4.48 -4.72
CA ALA A 55 -0.69 5.32 -3.52
C ALA A 55 -2.08 5.43 -2.86
N ARG A 56 -3.15 5.57 -3.66
CA ARG A 56 -4.53 5.65 -3.13
C ARG A 56 -4.99 4.34 -2.49
N SER A 57 -4.54 3.19 -3.00
CA SER A 57 -4.91 1.89 -2.41
C SER A 57 -4.31 1.67 -1.02
N MET A 58 -3.19 2.33 -0.70
CA MET A 58 -2.61 2.30 0.64
C MET A 58 -3.56 2.85 1.72
N ARG A 59 -4.41 3.83 1.37
CA ARG A 59 -5.44 4.37 2.27
C ARG A 59 -6.49 3.31 2.65
N LYS A 60 -6.81 2.40 1.73
CA LYS A 60 -7.73 1.28 1.98
C LYS A 60 -7.10 0.25 2.91
N ILE A 61 -5.85 -0.13 2.65
CA ILE A 61 -5.04 -1.01 3.52
C ILE A 61 -4.96 -0.45 4.95
N LYS A 62 -4.64 0.85 5.08
CA LYS A 62 -4.59 1.57 6.36
C LYS A 62 -5.91 1.48 7.12
N THR A 63 -7.02 1.70 6.42
CA THR A 63 -8.36 1.65 7.01
C THR A 63 -8.66 0.23 7.50
N LEU A 64 -8.48 -0.78 6.65
CA LEU A 64 -8.69 -2.19 6.99
C LEU A 64 -7.91 -2.64 8.22
N ALA A 65 -6.61 -2.34 8.29
CA ALA A 65 -5.79 -2.71 9.43
C ALA A 65 -6.29 -2.07 10.73
N SER A 66 -6.73 -0.81 10.66
CA SER A 66 -7.37 -0.13 11.79
C SER A 66 -8.67 -0.84 12.19
N ASP A 67 -9.54 -1.18 11.24
CA ASP A 67 -10.82 -1.84 11.54
C ASP A 67 -10.61 -3.24 12.11
N ILE A 68 -9.69 -4.02 11.54
CA ILE A 68 -9.30 -5.33 12.07
C ILE A 68 -8.83 -5.19 13.52
N SER A 69 -8.03 -4.17 13.83
CA SER A 69 -7.56 -3.95 15.20
C SER A 69 -8.67 -3.64 16.21
N VAL A 70 -9.79 -3.07 15.73
CA VAL A 70 -10.95 -2.71 16.55
C VAL A 70 -11.93 -3.87 16.68
N TYR A 71 -12.27 -4.52 15.57
CA TYR A 71 -13.33 -5.53 15.51
C TYR A 71 -12.83 -6.95 15.75
N LEU A 72 -11.54 -7.22 15.52
CA LEU A 72 -10.91 -8.52 15.70
C LEU A 72 -9.66 -8.42 16.62
N PRO A 73 -9.78 -7.88 17.85
CA PRO A 73 -8.63 -7.57 18.71
C PRO A 73 -7.82 -8.81 19.15
N HIS A 74 -8.42 -10.00 19.08
CA HIS A 74 -7.79 -11.27 19.43
C HIS A 74 -7.23 -12.05 18.23
N HIS A 75 -7.38 -11.53 17.01
CA HIS A 75 -6.83 -12.15 15.81
C HIS A 75 -5.30 -12.10 15.84
N GLU A 76 -4.62 -13.12 15.30
CA GLU A 76 -3.15 -13.23 15.35
C GLU A 76 -2.42 -12.02 14.76
N PHE A 77 -2.99 -11.45 13.68
CA PHE A 77 -2.56 -10.18 13.08
C PHE A 77 -2.46 -9.04 14.11
N VAL A 78 -3.36 -8.98 15.10
CA VAL A 78 -3.43 -7.92 16.11
C VAL A 78 -2.70 -8.33 17.39
N ALA A 79 -2.91 -9.56 17.84
CA ALA A 79 -2.47 -10.04 19.15
C ALA A 79 -0.94 -10.03 19.34
N GLY A 80 -0.16 -10.16 18.26
CA GLY A 80 1.30 -10.08 18.29
C GLY A 80 1.87 -8.66 18.29
N ALA A 81 1.04 -7.63 18.04
CA ALA A 81 1.49 -6.26 17.92
C ALA A 81 1.59 -5.55 19.27
N ARG A 82 2.46 -4.53 19.36
CA ARG A 82 2.53 -3.66 20.54
C ARG A 82 1.19 -2.91 20.72
N PRO A 83 0.75 -2.65 21.95
CA PRO A 83 -0.44 -1.82 22.18
C PRO A 83 -0.35 -0.48 21.45
N GLY A 84 -1.42 -0.08 20.77
CA GLY A 84 -1.46 1.18 20.02
C GLY A 84 -0.79 1.15 18.64
N PHE A 85 -0.18 0.03 18.23
CA PHE A 85 0.54 -0.06 16.94
C PHE A 85 -0.36 0.29 15.74
N TYR A 86 -1.56 -0.30 15.68
CA TYR A 86 -2.51 -0.06 14.58
C TYR A 86 -3.19 1.31 14.64
N GLN A 87 -3.14 1.99 15.80
CA GLN A 87 -3.69 3.34 15.96
C GLN A 87 -2.66 4.43 15.69
N THR A 88 -1.35 4.11 15.69
CA THR A 88 -0.28 5.11 15.62
C THR A 88 0.79 4.77 14.58
N THR A 89 1.55 3.70 14.79
CA THR A 89 2.70 3.34 13.97
C THR A 89 2.30 2.89 12.58
N PHE A 90 1.35 1.94 12.46
CA PHE A 90 0.93 1.41 11.17
C PHE A 90 0.30 2.49 10.27
N PRO A 91 -0.62 3.36 10.76
CA PRO A 91 -1.11 4.50 10.00
C PRO A 91 -0.02 5.41 9.44
N ARG A 92 1.01 5.70 10.24
CA ARG A 92 2.15 6.55 9.82
C ARG A 92 3.00 5.88 8.76
N LEU A 93 3.20 4.56 8.85
CA LEU A 93 3.89 3.79 7.82
C LEU A 93 3.13 3.85 6.49
N CYS A 94 1.81 3.65 6.52
CA CYS A 94 0.96 3.78 5.35
C CYS A 94 1.05 5.20 4.74
N ASP A 95 1.00 6.25 5.57
CA ASP A 95 1.12 7.63 5.10
C ASP A 95 2.50 7.91 4.49
N PHE A 96 3.57 7.35 5.07
CA PHE A 96 4.91 7.45 4.51
C PHE A 96 5.01 6.77 3.14
N ILE A 97 4.44 5.57 2.99
CA ILE A 97 4.41 4.85 1.72
C ILE A 97 3.58 5.63 0.68
N GLU A 98 2.37 6.08 1.02
CA GLU A 98 1.50 6.88 0.14
C GLU A 98 2.25 8.12 -0.38
N ASN A 99 2.86 8.90 0.51
CA ASN A 99 3.61 10.10 0.13
C ASN A 99 4.84 9.80 -0.71
N SER A 100 5.57 8.74 -0.38
CA SER A 100 6.75 8.32 -1.14
C SER A 100 6.39 7.93 -2.57
N LEU A 101 5.28 7.21 -2.77
CA LEU A 101 4.81 6.84 -4.11
C LEU A 101 4.39 8.07 -4.92
N ILE A 102 3.75 9.05 -4.28
CA ILE A 102 3.39 10.32 -4.93
C ILE A 102 4.66 11.09 -5.35
N GLU A 103 5.65 11.23 -4.46
CA GLU A 103 6.93 11.91 -4.75
C GLU A 103 7.68 11.22 -5.90
N LEU A 104 7.79 9.89 -5.86
CA LEU A 104 8.45 9.11 -6.91
C LEU A 104 7.71 9.22 -8.25
N SER A 105 6.37 9.27 -8.23
CA SER A 105 5.59 9.48 -9.44
C SER A 105 5.87 10.84 -10.10
N GLY A 106 6.07 11.90 -9.30
CA GLY A 106 6.46 13.22 -9.79
C GLY A 106 7.88 13.22 -10.34
N THR A 107 8.80 12.57 -9.62
CA THR A 107 10.21 12.43 -10.02
C THR A 107 10.35 11.79 -11.40
N LEU A 108 9.54 10.76 -11.71
CA LEU A 108 9.52 10.12 -13.03
C LEU A 108 9.09 11.06 -14.17
N LEU A 109 8.28 12.08 -13.89
CA LEU A 109 7.84 13.03 -14.90
C LEU A 109 8.84 14.18 -15.07
N ASP A 110 9.41 14.63 -13.96
CA ASP A 110 10.32 15.77 -13.93
C ASP A 110 11.74 15.40 -14.37
N TYR A 111 12.18 14.17 -14.05
CA TYR A 111 13.54 13.67 -14.27
C TYR A 111 13.53 12.27 -14.90
N PRO A 112 13.25 12.16 -16.21
CA PRO A 112 13.17 10.88 -16.88
C PRO A 112 14.39 9.96 -16.76
N GLU A 113 15.57 10.54 -16.65
CA GLU A 113 16.83 9.81 -16.43
C GLU A 113 16.89 9.09 -15.07
N SER A 114 15.97 9.39 -14.16
CA SER A 114 15.91 8.82 -12.82
C SER A 114 15.14 7.49 -12.73
N GLU A 115 14.63 6.94 -13.85
CA GLU A 115 13.85 5.68 -13.89
C GLU A 115 14.50 4.56 -13.05
N GLY A 116 15.81 4.32 -13.23
CA GLY A 116 16.53 3.28 -12.48
C GLY A 116 16.65 3.57 -10.97
N SER A 117 16.86 4.83 -10.59
CA SER A 117 16.92 5.25 -9.18
C SER A 117 15.56 5.11 -8.50
N VAL A 118 14.48 5.49 -9.20
CA VAL A 118 13.11 5.31 -8.74
C VAL A 118 12.79 3.83 -8.56
N ALA A 119 13.19 2.97 -9.52
CA ALA A 119 13.00 1.53 -9.42
C ALA A 119 13.68 0.93 -8.18
N CYS A 120 14.92 1.34 -7.88
CA CYS A 120 15.62 0.91 -6.66
C CYS A 120 14.88 1.33 -5.39
N ARG A 121 14.45 2.60 -5.30
CA ARG A 121 13.69 3.09 -4.12
C ARG A 121 12.36 2.36 -3.93
N LEU A 122 11.69 2.00 -5.03
CA LEU A 122 10.46 1.20 -4.98
C LEU A 122 10.74 -0.23 -4.53
N GLN A 123 11.85 -0.83 -4.97
CA GLN A 123 12.27 -2.17 -4.54
C GLN A 123 12.60 -2.19 -3.03
N ASP A 124 13.38 -1.22 -2.54
CA ASP A 124 13.68 -1.08 -1.12
C ASP A 124 12.40 -0.98 -0.27
N MET A 125 11.42 -0.22 -0.77
CA MET A 125 10.12 -0.11 -0.12
C MET A 125 9.38 -1.45 -0.09
N LEU A 126 9.33 -2.16 -1.23
CA LEU A 126 8.65 -3.45 -1.34
C LEU A 126 9.29 -4.54 -0.45
N ASP A 127 10.61 -4.52 -0.30
CA ASP A 127 11.37 -5.44 0.53
C ASP A 127 11.22 -5.15 2.03
N SER A 128 10.90 -3.89 2.39
CA SER A 128 10.67 -3.45 3.77
C SER A 128 9.26 -3.74 4.30
N MET A 129 8.34 -4.18 3.43
CA MET A 129 6.94 -4.50 3.73
C MET A 129 6.73 -5.98 4.06
#